data_AF-A0A818KF56-F1
#
_entry.id   AF-A0A818KF56-F1
#
_cell.length_a   1.000
_cell.length_b   1.000
_cell.length_c   1.000
_cell.angle_alpha   90.00
_cell.angle_beta   90.00
_cell.angle_gamma   90.00
#
_symmetry.space_group_name_H-M   'P 1'
#
loop_
_entity.id
_entity.type
_entity.pdbx_description
1 polymer ?
#
loop_
_entity_poly.entity_id
_entity_poly.type
_entity_poly.pdbx_seq_one_letter_code
_entity_poly.pdbx_strand_id
1 'polypeptide(L)'
;MFIFVLLSLLIFSIDASVRIIDDCQLVIVGGSTAALGAVLSASKLLDKHVCLIEPTDWAGGQMTSELLSAPDFAGYKLTDSSGFTLDVGGINLQLENRNPLFTKMLNILGNTGLCSVSPICSIPNQFHAQVVLPLIKNLRIFYNTVIKHIDRDKSDRRIIKIDAIQRTSNEKQNRCRLLSEELPDWYLYDNSSWFNKTKLSFINMSYVIEGSSWGEVLVLSNASFLQGIMEKFDGDISGNGNWSCGQMFTIDFLEQLQEKPTDEPPNPLPEPSGGGQYSLLGHPWERAWTYRRINTSSTDINIIAINDTIIQNRVRGNDYGRKFFFLSPIEAKRHRDIEQSYGWHYWFRANAPIEWANRTVFLNSSSWTGTCHGLAKMPYLRESRRSIGINNFLMNISTINGSASDLHGYIFHDRICLGAYDVDIHRMKLCQYPSYIRQNYSILPYYIPLRAMTNRDIDNLIVIGKTMAQTFLVNSATRLHPVEFSNGQAGGVVASYAILNNLDRVDQMLEEQHLTRLQALIKTFTPISWTINGTRYPSD
;
A
#
# COMPACT_ATOMS: atom_id res chain seq x y z
N MET A 1 38.28 -61.52 -19.54
CA MET A 1 37.71 -61.16 -18.22
C MET A 1 37.44 -59.66 -18.21
N PHE A 2 36.51 -59.18 -17.39
CA PHE A 2 35.98 -57.80 -17.36
C PHE A 2 35.20 -57.35 -18.60
N ILE A 3 33.87 -57.50 -18.50
CA ILE A 3 32.90 -56.67 -19.22
C ILE A 3 32.68 -55.43 -18.34
N PHE A 4 32.88 -54.22 -18.90
CA PHE A 4 32.48 -52.98 -18.22
C PHE A 4 31.03 -52.65 -18.57
N VAL A 5 30.13 -52.80 -17.60
CA VAL A 5 28.74 -52.32 -17.71
C VAL A 5 28.73 -50.84 -17.38
N LEU A 6 28.41 -49.97 -18.35
CA LEU A 6 28.09 -48.58 -18.06
C LEU A 6 26.73 -48.52 -17.36
N LEU A 7 26.73 -48.27 -16.05
CA LEU A 7 25.51 -47.96 -15.32
C LEU A 7 25.15 -46.49 -15.58
N SER A 8 24.20 -46.25 -16.48
CA SER A 8 23.65 -44.90 -16.71
C SER A 8 22.78 -44.49 -15.52
N LEU A 9 23.38 -43.81 -14.55
CA LEU A 9 22.66 -43.16 -13.46
C LEU A 9 21.77 -42.03 -14.01
N LEU A 10 20.52 -42.40 -14.32
CA LEU A 10 19.43 -41.46 -14.54
C LEU A 10 19.16 -40.72 -13.23
N ILE A 11 19.80 -39.55 -13.07
CA ILE A 11 19.43 -38.59 -12.04
C ILE A 11 18.06 -38.04 -12.42
N PHE A 12 17.01 -38.66 -11.91
CA PHE A 12 15.69 -38.08 -11.89
C PHE A 12 15.73 -36.85 -10.98
N SER A 13 15.84 -35.67 -11.58
CA SER A 13 15.51 -34.42 -10.91
C SER A 13 14.07 -34.52 -10.42
N ILE A 14 13.89 -34.63 -9.10
CA ILE A 14 12.57 -34.60 -8.48
C ILE A 14 12.08 -33.16 -8.58
N ASP A 15 11.42 -32.84 -9.69
CA ASP A 15 10.78 -31.54 -9.86
C ASP A 15 9.73 -31.36 -8.76
N ALA A 16 9.84 -30.26 -8.01
CA ALA A 16 9.03 -30.04 -6.82
C ALA A 16 7.55 -29.94 -7.22
N SER A 17 6.76 -30.93 -6.81
CA SER A 17 5.36 -31.07 -7.18
C SER A 17 4.56 -29.82 -6.83
N VAL A 18 3.89 -29.23 -7.83
CA VAL A 18 3.05 -28.04 -7.63
C VAL A 18 1.87 -28.40 -6.72
N ARG A 19 1.72 -27.65 -5.62
CA ARG A 19 0.56 -27.77 -4.74
C ARG A 19 -0.62 -27.03 -5.34
N ILE A 20 -1.62 -27.78 -5.78
CA ILE A 20 -2.91 -27.24 -6.22
C ILE A 20 -3.66 -26.64 -5.03
N ILE A 21 -4.36 -25.53 -5.29
CA ILE A 21 -5.27 -24.85 -4.37
C ILE A 21 -6.57 -24.56 -5.16
N ASP A 22 -7.64 -25.30 -4.90
CA ASP A 22 -8.85 -25.38 -5.72
C ASP A 22 -10.15 -25.05 -4.95
N ASP A 23 -10.02 -24.69 -3.68
CA ASP A 23 -11.09 -24.44 -2.71
C ASP A 23 -11.20 -22.96 -2.27
N CYS A 24 -10.43 -22.08 -2.93
CA CYS A 24 -10.49 -20.62 -2.84
C CYS A 24 -11.44 -20.06 -3.93
N GLN A 25 -12.68 -19.68 -3.60
CA GLN A 25 -13.57 -18.99 -4.55
C GLN A 25 -13.13 -17.55 -4.84
N LEU A 26 -12.44 -16.91 -3.89
CA LEU A 26 -11.90 -15.56 -4.02
C LEU A 26 -10.40 -15.58 -3.68
N VAL A 27 -9.57 -15.14 -4.63
CA VAL A 27 -8.12 -14.94 -4.42
C VAL A 27 -7.83 -13.44 -4.36
N ILE A 28 -7.25 -13.00 -3.25
CA ILE A 28 -6.80 -11.63 -3.01
C ILE A 28 -5.28 -11.61 -3.12
N VAL A 29 -4.73 -10.83 -4.04
CA VAL A 29 -3.29 -10.74 -4.30
C VAL A 29 -2.72 -9.46 -3.69
N GLY A 30 -1.65 -9.60 -2.90
CA GLY A 30 -0.87 -8.50 -2.37
C GLY A 30 -1.21 -8.12 -0.92
N GLY A 31 -0.25 -7.46 -0.26
CA GLY A 31 -0.30 -7.18 1.18
C GLY A 31 -0.76 -5.78 1.59
N SER A 32 -1.31 -4.97 0.67
CA SER A 32 -1.61 -3.55 0.95
C SER A 32 -2.68 -3.35 2.04
N THR A 33 -2.79 -2.11 2.53
CA THR A 33 -3.87 -1.68 3.43
C THR A 33 -5.26 -1.96 2.84
N ALA A 34 -5.40 -1.83 1.52
CA ALA A 34 -6.62 -2.20 0.80
C ALA A 34 -6.85 -3.72 0.81
N ALA A 35 -5.82 -4.54 0.58
CA ALA A 35 -5.95 -6.00 0.63
C ALA A 35 -6.34 -6.51 2.03
N LEU A 36 -5.82 -5.88 3.10
CA LEU A 36 -6.28 -6.15 4.47
C LEU A 36 -7.76 -5.76 4.66
N GLY A 37 -8.20 -4.61 4.13
CA GLY A 37 -9.62 -4.24 4.11
C GLY A 37 -10.48 -5.30 3.41
N ALA A 38 -10.06 -5.75 2.22
CA ALA A 38 -10.78 -6.71 1.39
C ALA A 38 -10.90 -8.09 2.03
N VAL A 39 -9.82 -8.64 2.60
CA VAL A 39 -9.88 -9.95 3.26
C VAL A 39 -10.76 -9.89 4.51
N LEU A 40 -10.76 -8.78 5.25
CA LEU A 40 -11.56 -8.58 6.46
C LEU A 40 -13.06 -8.35 6.19
N SER A 41 -13.45 -7.89 5.00
CA SER A 41 -14.86 -7.81 4.62
C SER A 41 -15.33 -9.11 3.95
N ALA A 42 -14.60 -9.62 2.96
CA ALA A 42 -14.99 -10.80 2.21
C ALA A 42 -15.09 -12.06 3.09
N SER A 43 -14.18 -12.24 4.06
CA SER A 43 -14.20 -13.42 4.94
C SER A 43 -15.39 -13.44 5.90
N LYS A 44 -16.10 -12.31 6.12
CA LYS A 44 -17.37 -12.31 6.85
C LYS A 44 -18.56 -12.79 6.01
N LEU A 45 -18.39 -12.86 4.69
CA LEU A 45 -19.45 -13.19 3.72
C LEU A 45 -19.22 -14.55 3.05
N LEU A 46 -17.97 -15.02 2.98
CA LEU A 46 -17.56 -16.28 2.32
C LEU A 46 -16.78 -17.26 3.23
N ASP A 47 -16.56 -16.93 4.51
CA ASP A 47 -15.74 -17.69 5.47
C ASP A 47 -14.38 -18.13 4.86
N LYS A 48 -14.09 -19.43 4.79
CA LYS A 48 -12.78 -19.98 4.38
C LYS A 48 -12.53 -20.03 2.88
N HIS A 49 -13.50 -19.62 2.06
CA HIS A 49 -13.34 -19.58 0.60
C HIS A 49 -12.59 -18.33 0.09
N VAL A 50 -12.14 -17.45 1.00
CA VAL A 50 -11.27 -16.31 0.70
C VAL A 50 -9.82 -16.63 1.03
N CYS A 51 -8.92 -16.37 0.09
CA CYS A 51 -7.50 -16.64 0.21
C CYS A 51 -6.67 -15.40 -0.09
N LEU A 52 -5.80 -14.99 0.85
CA LEU A 52 -4.89 -13.85 0.67
C LEU A 52 -3.48 -14.35 0.33
N ILE A 53 -2.86 -13.79 -0.70
CA ILE A 53 -1.45 -13.98 -1.05
C ILE A 53 -0.67 -12.78 -0.54
N GLU A 54 0.05 -12.97 0.56
CA GLU A 54 0.78 -11.92 1.29
C GLU A 54 2.30 -12.07 1.02
N PRO A 55 2.98 -11.05 0.43
CA PRO A 55 4.39 -11.15 0.08
C PRO A 55 5.34 -11.21 1.30
N THR A 56 4.90 -10.84 2.49
CA THR A 56 5.73 -10.84 3.71
C THR A 56 5.20 -11.82 4.78
N ASP A 57 5.76 -11.75 5.97
CA ASP A 57 5.23 -12.35 7.21
C ASP A 57 4.25 -11.42 7.96
N TRP A 58 4.07 -10.16 7.51
CA TRP A 58 3.26 -9.13 8.20
C TRP A 58 2.19 -8.53 7.28
N ALA A 59 0.93 -8.93 7.47
CA ALA A 59 -0.19 -8.38 6.72
C ALA A 59 -0.55 -6.96 7.17
N GLY A 60 -1.01 -6.13 6.22
CA GLY A 60 -1.53 -4.77 6.47
C GLY A 60 -0.74 -3.63 5.82
N GLY A 61 0.29 -3.94 5.04
CA GLY A 61 0.98 -3.02 4.14
C GLY A 61 1.52 -1.79 4.85
N GLN A 62 1.02 -0.60 4.46
CA GLN A 62 1.40 0.69 5.03
C GLN A 62 1.44 0.68 6.56
N MET A 63 0.42 0.12 7.21
CA MET A 63 0.31 0.14 8.67
C MET A 63 1.29 -0.82 9.39
N THR A 64 2.01 -1.68 8.66
CA THR A 64 2.78 -2.80 9.25
C THR A 64 4.08 -3.08 8.49
N SER A 65 4.05 -3.79 7.36
CA SER A 65 5.24 -4.21 6.60
C SER A 65 5.97 -3.06 5.90
N GLU A 66 5.29 -1.95 5.60
CA GLU A 66 5.88 -0.70 5.09
C GLU A 66 6.16 0.34 6.23
N LEU A 67 5.97 -0.04 7.51
CA LEU A 67 6.22 0.73 8.75
C LEU A 67 5.50 2.09 8.96
N LEU A 68 4.61 2.51 8.06
CA LEU A 68 3.86 3.76 8.15
C LEU A 68 2.60 3.67 9.05
N SER A 69 2.75 3.19 10.29
CA SER A 69 1.69 3.09 11.32
C SER A 69 1.25 4.43 11.94
N ALA A 70 1.49 5.51 11.20
CA ALA A 70 1.12 6.90 11.46
C ALA A 70 0.21 7.39 10.31
N PRO A 71 -1.03 6.91 10.22
CA PRO A 71 -1.85 7.03 9.01
C PRO A 71 -2.27 8.48 8.73
N ASP A 72 -1.97 8.95 7.53
CA ASP A 72 -2.37 10.28 7.08
C ASP A 72 -3.90 10.43 6.92
N PHE A 73 -4.44 11.49 7.51
CA PHE A 73 -5.81 11.99 7.36
C PHE A 73 -5.76 13.41 6.77
N ALA A 74 -6.77 13.83 5.99
CA ALA A 74 -6.92 15.24 5.66
C ALA A 74 -7.02 16.09 6.93
N GLY A 75 -6.29 17.21 6.95
CA GLY A 75 -6.21 18.17 8.05
C GLY A 75 -6.19 19.64 7.58
N TYR A 76 -6.65 19.89 6.35
CA TYR A 76 -6.66 21.22 5.72
C TYR A 76 -8.08 21.83 5.73
N LYS A 77 -8.15 23.13 5.38
CA LYS A 77 -9.39 23.85 5.11
C LYS A 77 -9.30 24.48 3.73
N LEU A 78 -10.43 24.61 3.05
CA LEU A 78 -10.54 25.32 1.77
C LEU A 78 -11.32 26.60 2.00
N THR A 79 -10.86 27.71 1.45
CA THR A 79 -11.60 28.99 1.42
C THR A 79 -11.75 29.42 -0.03
N ASP A 80 -12.96 29.77 -0.46
CA ASP A 80 -13.22 30.22 -1.83
C ASP A 80 -13.40 31.74 -1.95
N SER A 81 -13.66 32.23 -3.17
CA SER A 81 -13.74 33.65 -3.50
C SER A 81 -14.96 34.37 -2.87
N SER A 82 -15.92 33.65 -2.28
CA SER A 82 -16.99 34.24 -1.46
C SER A 82 -16.57 34.52 -0.01
N GLY A 83 -15.42 33.95 0.42
CA GLY A 83 -15.01 33.90 1.82
C GLY A 83 -15.57 32.68 2.58
N PHE A 84 -16.47 31.89 2.00
CA PHE A 84 -16.91 30.63 2.59
C PHE A 84 -15.72 29.69 2.79
N THR A 85 -15.68 29.02 3.95
CA THR A 85 -14.58 28.14 4.37
C THR A 85 -15.10 26.77 4.76
N LEU A 86 -14.62 25.73 4.08
CA LEU A 86 -14.92 24.32 4.32
C LEU A 86 -13.81 23.67 5.16
N ASP A 87 -14.17 23.15 6.33
CA ASP A 87 -13.25 22.46 7.24
C ASP A 87 -13.13 20.97 6.88
N VAL A 88 -12.40 20.68 5.80
CA VAL A 88 -12.22 19.30 5.29
C VAL A 88 -11.57 18.40 6.34
N GLY A 89 -10.63 18.92 7.13
CA GLY A 89 -10.06 18.21 8.28
C GLY A 89 -11.10 17.84 9.34
N GLY A 90 -11.95 18.80 9.74
CA GLY A 90 -13.05 18.55 10.68
C GLY A 90 -14.04 17.50 10.17
N ILE A 91 -14.45 17.59 8.91
CA ILE A 91 -15.36 16.64 8.24
C ILE A 91 -14.75 15.24 8.20
N ASN A 92 -13.48 15.11 7.82
CA ASN A 92 -12.78 13.83 7.72
C ASN A 92 -12.54 13.14 9.08
N LEU A 93 -12.57 13.87 10.19
CA LEU A 93 -12.41 13.34 11.54
C LEU A 93 -13.72 13.03 12.27
N GLN A 94 -14.88 13.35 11.71
CA GLN A 94 -16.19 12.90 12.21
C GLN A 94 -16.27 11.36 12.22
N LEU A 95 -17.09 10.78 13.12
CA LEU A 95 -17.14 9.32 13.31
C LEU A 95 -17.98 8.63 12.23
N GLU A 96 -19.09 9.27 11.88
CA GLU A 96 -20.02 8.89 10.82
C GLU A 96 -19.39 8.88 9.42
N ASN A 97 -18.34 9.68 9.20
CA ASN A 97 -17.60 9.78 7.95
C ASN A 97 -16.43 8.80 7.84
N ARG A 98 -16.00 8.20 8.96
CA ARG A 98 -14.84 7.30 9.01
C ARG A 98 -15.25 5.84 8.95
N ASN A 99 -14.37 5.01 8.40
CA ASN A 99 -14.55 3.57 8.41
C ASN A 99 -14.61 3.03 9.87
N PRO A 100 -15.70 2.34 10.28
CA PRO A 100 -15.86 1.89 11.66
C PRO A 100 -14.82 0.86 12.10
N LEU A 101 -14.41 -0.06 11.21
CA LEU A 101 -13.43 -1.08 11.56
C LEU A 101 -12.02 -0.47 11.65
N PHE A 102 -11.62 0.38 10.70
CA PHE A 102 -10.33 1.07 10.74
C PHE A 102 -10.22 1.98 11.98
N THR A 103 -11.30 2.72 12.30
CA THR A 103 -11.37 3.52 13.53
C THR A 103 -11.23 2.66 14.78
N LYS A 104 -11.92 1.52 14.85
CA LYS A 104 -11.75 0.57 15.95
C LYS A 104 -10.33 0.02 16.03
N MET A 105 -9.70 -0.30 14.90
CA MET A 105 -8.33 -0.83 14.82
C MET A 105 -7.31 0.16 15.38
N LEU A 106 -7.36 1.43 14.97
CA LEU A 106 -6.49 2.49 15.52
C LEU A 106 -6.71 2.68 17.03
N ASN A 107 -7.96 2.62 17.49
CA ASN A 107 -8.30 2.80 18.90
C ASN A 107 -7.82 1.68 19.84
N ILE A 108 -7.36 0.51 19.34
CA ILE A 108 -6.90 -0.60 20.22
C ILE A 108 -5.64 -0.23 21.01
N LEU A 109 -4.67 0.41 20.36
CA LEU A 109 -3.43 0.87 21.00
C LEU A 109 -3.54 2.30 21.53
N GLY A 110 -4.48 3.09 20.99
CA GLY A 110 -4.54 4.53 21.22
C GLY A 110 -3.36 5.26 20.55
N ASN A 111 -3.25 6.56 20.82
CA ASN A 111 -2.17 7.40 20.27
C ASN A 111 -0.91 7.32 21.14
N THR A 112 -0.17 6.21 21.05
CA THR A 112 1.08 5.99 21.82
C THR A 112 2.19 6.97 21.44
N GLY A 113 2.07 7.64 20.29
CA GLY A 113 3.07 8.59 19.80
C GLY A 113 2.83 10.07 20.11
N LEU A 114 1.58 10.51 20.27
CA LEU A 114 1.21 11.94 20.25
C LEU A 114 1.90 12.68 19.09
N CYS A 115 1.51 12.32 17.86
CA CYS A 115 2.05 12.84 16.61
C CYS A 115 1.21 13.98 16.01
N SER A 116 1.77 14.75 15.08
CA SER A 116 1.06 15.84 14.41
C SER A 116 0.40 15.48 13.07
N VAL A 117 0.61 14.28 12.50
CA VAL A 117 0.03 13.88 11.19
C VAL A 117 -1.34 13.21 11.28
N SER A 118 -1.70 12.68 12.45
CA SER A 118 -2.82 11.76 12.61
C SER A 118 -3.45 11.92 13.98
N PRO A 119 -4.77 11.72 14.15
CA PRO A 119 -5.39 11.58 15.46
C PRO A 119 -4.78 10.44 16.29
N ILE A 120 -4.20 9.42 15.64
CA ILE A 120 -3.56 8.25 16.26
C ILE A 120 -2.30 7.87 15.49
N CYS A 121 -1.15 7.89 16.15
CA CYS A 121 0.05 7.18 15.71
C CYS A 121 0.40 6.07 16.72
N SER A 122 0.79 4.91 16.19
CA SER A 122 1.02 3.68 16.96
C SER A 122 2.28 2.96 16.48
N ILE A 123 2.80 1.98 17.22
CA ILE A 123 4.04 1.28 16.89
C ILE A 123 3.77 0.13 15.89
N PRO A 124 4.52 -0.02 14.77
CA PRO A 124 4.18 -0.97 13.69
C PRO A 124 4.08 -2.44 14.14
N ASN A 125 5.04 -2.95 14.91
CA ASN A 125 5.02 -4.34 15.39
C ASN A 125 3.84 -4.61 16.34
N GLN A 126 3.49 -3.65 17.20
CA GLN A 126 2.37 -3.75 18.12
C GLN A 126 1.04 -3.66 17.35
N PHE A 127 0.95 -2.81 16.33
CA PHE A 127 -0.21 -2.74 15.46
C PHE A 127 -0.42 -4.07 14.72
N HIS A 128 0.65 -4.64 14.16
CA HIS A 128 0.57 -5.98 13.58
C HIS A 128 0.13 -7.05 14.60
N ALA A 129 0.82 -7.14 15.75
CA ALA A 129 0.62 -8.22 16.72
C ALA A 129 -0.69 -8.13 17.52
N GLN A 130 -1.16 -6.93 17.87
CA GLN A 130 -2.30 -6.71 18.76
C GLN A 130 -3.57 -6.26 18.03
N VAL A 131 -3.45 -5.73 16.80
CA VAL A 131 -4.59 -5.23 16.02
C VAL A 131 -4.86 -6.10 14.80
N VAL A 132 -3.84 -6.39 13.99
CA VAL A 132 -4.02 -7.12 12.72
C VAL A 132 -4.12 -8.63 12.95
N LEU A 133 -3.13 -9.26 13.58
CA LEU A 133 -3.11 -10.72 13.80
C LEU A 133 -4.39 -11.27 14.48
N PRO A 134 -4.97 -10.64 15.51
CA PRO A 134 -6.18 -11.17 16.15
C PRO A 134 -7.42 -11.17 15.25
N LEU A 135 -7.46 -10.29 14.23
CA LEU A 135 -8.54 -10.23 13.23
C LEU A 135 -8.35 -11.27 12.11
N ILE A 136 -7.10 -11.62 11.77
CA ILE A 136 -6.78 -12.48 10.62
C ILE A 136 -6.34 -13.91 10.96
N LYS A 137 -6.12 -14.24 12.24
CA LYS A 137 -5.61 -15.55 12.72
C LYS A 137 -6.37 -16.80 12.24
N ASN A 138 -7.65 -16.66 11.88
CA ASN A 138 -8.50 -17.75 11.40
C ASN A 138 -8.69 -17.74 9.87
N LEU A 139 -8.11 -16.75 9.18
CA LEU A 139 -8.25 -16.54 7.75
C LEU A 139 -7.14 -17.28 6.99
N ARG A 140 -7.39 -17.58 5.72
CA ARG A 140 -6.46 -18.36 4.90
C ARG A 140 -5.47 -17.46 4.19
N ILE A 141 -4.30 -17.30 4.80
CA ILE A 141 -3.25 -16.40 4.32
C ILE A 141 -2.00 -17.19 3.95
N PHE A 142 -1.58 -17.02 2.70
CA PHE A 142 -0.34 -17.53 2.15
C PHE A 142 0.74 -16.45 2.34
N TYR A 143 1.28 -16.37 3.56
CA TYR A 143 2.41 -15.52 3.89
C TYR A 143 3.67 -15.90 3.08
N ASN A 144 4.59 -14.95 2.95
CA ASN A 144 5.84 -15.04 2.22
C ASN A 144 5.66 -15.60 0.79
N THR A 145 4.60 -15.17 0.11
CA THR A 145 4.20 -15.71 -1.20
C THR A 145 4.04 -14.59 -2.22
N VAL A 146 4.62 -14.77 -3.43
CA VAL A 146 4.41 -13.87 -4.57
C VAL A 146 3.79 -14.62 -5.73
N ILE A 147 2.99 -13.94 -6.55
CA ILE A 147 2.48 -14.53 -7.80
C ILE A 147 3.55 -14.50 -8.88
N LYS A 148 3.47 -15.40 -9.86
CA LYS A 148 4.54 -15.63 -10.85
C LYS A 148 4.04 -15.75 -12.29
N HIS A 149 2.86 -16.30 -12.49
CA HIS A 149 2.23 -16.49 -13.80
C HIS A 149 0.70 -16.53 -13.63
N ILE A 150 -0.04 -16.16 -14.66
CA ILE A 150 -1.52 -16.16 -14.68
C ILE A 150 -1.99 -16.72 -16.02
N ASP A 151 -2.93 -17.67 -15.98
CA ASP A 151 -3.62 -18.16 -17.18
C ASP A 151 -5.00 -17.51 -17.31
N ARG A 152 -5.28 -17.01 -18.51
CA ARG A 152 -6.62 -16.58 -18.97
C ARG A 152 -7.40 -17.76 -19.54
N ASP A 153 -8.72 -17.64 -19.62
CA ASP A 153 -9.60 -18.56 -20.32
C ASP A 153 -9.52 -18.41 -21.87
N LYS A 154 -10.30 -19.21 -22.61
CA LYS A 154 -10.32 -19.20 -24.08
C LYS A 154 -10.87 -17.91 -24.71
N SER A 155 -11.64 -17.11 -23.97
CA SER A 155 -12.11 -15.79 -24.42
C SER A 155 -11.09 -14.68 -24.17
N ASP A 156 -9.99 -14.98 -23.46
CA ASP A 156 -9.00 -14.03 -22.97
C ASP A 156 -9.57 -13.02 -21.93
N ARG A 157 -10.79 -13.25 -21.41
CA ARG A 157 -11.50 -12.32 -20.50
C ARG A 157 -11.42 -12.69 -19.02
N ARG A 158 -11.21 -13.96 -18.66
CA ARG A 158 -11.32 -14.43 -17.27
C ARG A 158 -9.99 -15.01 -16.79
N ILE A 159 -9.53 -14.61 -15.62
CA ILE A 159 -8.43 -15.27 -14.92
C ILE A 159 -8.94 -16.61 -14.37
N ILE A 160 -8.30 -17.72 -14.75
CA ILE A 160 -8.70 -19.08 -14.36
C ILE A 160 -7.64 -19.81 -13.52
N LYS A 161 -6.38 -19.38 -13.57
CA LYS A 161 -5.29 -19.92 -12.76
C LYS A 161 -4.26 -18.84 -12.41
N ILE A 162 -3.74 -18.88 -11.18
CA ILE A 162 -2.62 -18.06 -10.70
C ILE A 162 -1.55 -19.00 -10.12
N ASP A 163 -0.36 -19.00 -10.71
CA ASP A 163 0.81 -19.67 -10.13
C ASP A 163 1.51 -18.72 -9.16
N ALA A 164 1.98 -19.26 -8.03
CA ALA A 164 2.65 -18.50 -6.99
C ALA A 164 3.82 -19.28 -6.36
N ILE A 165 4.74 -18.56 -5.73
CA ILE A 165 5.94 -19.08 -5.09
C ILE A 165 5.90 -18.67 -3.62
N GLN A 166 5.58 -19.63 -2.75
CA GLN A 166 5.69 -19.48 -1.30
C GLN A 166 7.11 -19.79 -0.82
N ARG A 167 7.59 -19.05 0.17
CA ARG A 167 8.96 -19.11 0.70
C ARG A 167 8.98 -19.48 2.18
N THR A 168 9.93 -20.31 2.58
CA THR A 168 10.30 -20.54 3.98
C THR A 168 11.80 -20.31 4.15
N SER A 169 12.18 -19.48 5.12
CA SER A 169 13.59 -19.16 5.40
C SER A 169 14.37 -20.38 5.88
N ASN A 170 15.64 -20.47 5.50
CA ASN A 170 16.57 -21.51 5.91
C ASN A 170 17.30 -21.08 7.21
N GLU A 171 16.99 -21.75 8.33
CA GLU A 171 17.52 -21.48 9.67
C GLU A 171 19.06 -21.44 9.75
N LYS A 172 19.77 -22.03 8.77
CA LYS A 172 21.24 -22.07 8.73
C LYS A 172 21.89 -20.75 8.25
N GLN A 173 21.10 -19.73 7.90
CA GLN A 173 21.57 -18.47 7.32
C GLN A 173 21.60 -17.33 8.35
N ASN A 174 22.74 -17.17 9.03
CA ASN A 174 22.92 -16.19 10.11
C ASN A 174 23.12 -14.72 9.66
N ARG A 175 23.00 -14.40 8.36
CA ARG A 175 23.30 -13.06 7.83
C ARG A 175 22.02 -12.29 7.46
N CYS A 176 21.94 -11.05 7.92
CA CYS A 176 20.89 -10.12 7.49
C CYS A 176 21.00 -9.77 6.00
N ARG A 177 19.85 -9.71 5.33
CA ARG A 177 19.70 -9.33 3.92
C ARG A 177 18.69 -8.21 3.76
N LEU A 178 18.81 -7.47 2.66
CA LEU A 178 17.91 -6.41 2.27
C LEU A 178 16.90 -6.90 1.25
N LEU A 179 15.71 -6.29 1.22
CA LEU A 179 14.69 -6.56 0.19
C LEU A 179 15.25 -6.51 -1.24
N SER A 180 16.15 -5.56 -1.56
CA SER A 180 16.78 -5.45 -2.88
C SER A 180 17.70 -6.63 -3.24
N GLU A 181 18.22 -7.35 -2.26
CA GLU A 181 18.96 -8.60 -2.45
C GLU A 181 18.01 -9.81 -2.55
N GLU A 182 16.90 -9.79 -1.81
CA GLU A 182 15.96 -10.90 -1.74
C GLU A 182 14.95 -10.94 -2.90
N LEU A 183 14.50 -9.80 -3.42
CA LEU A 183 13.48 -9.77 -4.47
C LEU A 183 13.82 -10.61 -5.72
N PRO A 184 15.06 -10.59 -6.27
CA PRO A 184 15.40 -11.48 -7.38
C PRO A 184 15.25 -12.98 -7.04
N ASP A 185 15.50 -13.34 -5.79
CA ASP A 185 15.37 -14.70 -5.23
C ASP A 185 13.89 -15.06 -5.00
N TRP A 186 13.05 -14.10 -4.58
CA TRP A 186 11.63 -14.33 -4.30
C TRP A 186 10.84 -14.87 -5.51
N TYR A 187 11.22 -14.50 -6.73
CA TYR A 187 10.58 -14.93 -7.98
C TYR A 187 11.28 -16.11 -8.69
N LEU A 188 12.20 -16.81 -8.02
CA LEU A 188 12.78 -18.08 -8.50
C LEU A 188 11.97 -19.27 -7.99
N TYR A 189 11.70 -20.22 -8.90
CA TYR A 189 11.00 -21.48 -8.59
C TYR A 189 11.84 -22.46 -7.77
N ASP A 190 13.17 -22.42 -7.92
CA ASP A 190 14.09 -23.37 -7.31
C ASP A 190 14.53 -22.91 -5.91
N ASN A 191 14.83 -23.88 -5.04
CA ASN A 191 15.39 -23.62 -3.72
C ASN A 191 16.69 -22.81 -3.84
N SER A 192 16.76 -21.69 -3.13
CA SER A 192 18.01 -20.93 -3.01
C SER A 192 18.76 -21.35 -1.74
N SER A 193 19.96 -20.81 -1.54
CA SER A 193 20.67 -21.00 -0.26
C SER A 193 19.92 -20.36 0.93
N TRP A 194 18.95 -19.48 0.69
CA TRP A 194 18.20 -18.71 1.70
C TRP A 194 16.78 -19.20 1.90
N PHE A 195 16.11 -19.66 0.84
CA PHE A 195 14.69 -20.01 0.86
C PHE A 195 14.42 -21.38 0.25
N ASN A 196 13.75 -22.23 1.02
CA ASN A 196 12.97 -23.32 0.47
C ASN A 196 11.73 -22.74 -0.23
N LYS A 197 11.40 -23.26 -1.42
CA LYS A 197 10.26 -22.82 -2.24
C LYS A 197 9.16 -23.87 -2.26
N THR A 198 7.92 -23.43 -2.21
CA THR A 198 6.75 -24.25 -2.54
C THR A 198 6.05 -23.64 -3.74
N LYS A 199 5.99 -24.38 -4.85
CA LYS A 199 5.21 -24.00 -6.04
C LYS A 199 3.72 -24.18 -5.72
N LEU A 200 2.93 -23.13 -5.85
CA LEU A 200 1.47 -23.13 -5.64
C LEU A 200 0.76 -22.84 -6.97
N SER A 201 -0.40 -23.45 -7.20
CA SER A 201 -1.29 -23.15 -8.33
C SER A 201 -2.73 -23.00 -7.84
N PHE A 202 -3.21 -21.76 -7.80
CA PHE A 202 -4.60 -21.42 -7.47
C PHE A 202 -5.48 -21.60 -8.71
N ILE A 203 -6.55 -22.40 -8.61
CA ILE A 203 -7.52 -22.69 -9.67
C ILE A 203 -8.94 -22.66 -9.11
N ASN A 204 -9.95 -22.82 -9.97
CA ASN A 204 -11.37 -22.94 -9.58
C ASN A 204 -11.94 -21.73 -8.81
N MET A 205 -11.24 -20.60 -8.83
CA MET A 205 -11.66 -19.32 -8.27
C MET A 205 -12.69 -18.63 -9.18
N SER A 206 -13.67 -17.97 -8.58
CA SER A 206 -14.66 -17.16 -9.30
C SER A 206 -14.09 -15.78 -9.62
N TYR A 207 -13.48 -15.11 -8.64
CA TYR A 207 -12.97 -13.73 -8.75
C TYR A 207 -11.55 -13.57 -8.18
N VAL A 208 -10.86 -12.56 -8.71
CA VAL A 208 -9.53 -12.12 -8.24
C VAL A 208 -9.60 -10.67 -7.80
N ILE A 209 -9.01 -10.36 -6.65
CA ILE A 209 -8.76 -8.99 -6.19
C ILE A 209 -7.27 -8.66 -6.36
N GLU A 210 -6.99 -7.57 -7.08
CA GLU A 210 -5.69 -6.95 -7.21
C GLU A 210 -5.51 -5.86 -6.15
N GLY A 211 -4.86 -6.23 -5.05
CA GLY A 211 -4.50 -5.36 -3.93
C GLY A 211 -2.99 -5.30 -3.67
N SER A 212 -2.15 -5.58 -4.68
CA SER A 212 -0.70 -5.46 -4.57
C SER A 212 -0.25 -4.00 -4.70
N SER A 213 0.81 -3.63 -3.97
CA SER A 213 1.42 -2.30 -4.09
C SER A 213 2.05 -2.08 -5.48
N TRP A 214 2.09 -3.09 -6.38
CA TRP A 214 2.78 -3.04 -7.68
C TRP A 214 1.87 -3.23 -8.91
N GLY A 215 0.63 -3.70 -8.75
CA GLY A 215 -0.22 -4.07 -9.87
C GLY A 215 0.28 -5.34 -10.59
N GLU A 216 0.67 -6.37 -9.83
CA GLU A 216 1.24 -7.61 -10.36
C GLU A 216 0.24 -8.43 -11.18
N VAL A 217 -1.03 -8.47 -10.76
CA VAL A 217 -2.12 -9.16 -11.49
C VAL A 217 -2.38 -8.45 -12.80
N LEU A 218 -2.38 -7.11 -12.83
CA LEU A 218 -2.54 -6.34 -14.07
C LEU A 218 -1.45 -6.70 -15.10
N VAL A 219 -0.19 -6.81 -14.67
CA VAL A 219 0.93 -7.18 -15.56
C VAL A 219 0.88 -8.65 -15.96
N LEU A 220 0.77 -9.57 -15.00
CA LEU A 220 0.89 -11.01 -15.25
C LEU A 220 -0.34 -11.59 -15.96
N SER A 221 -1.52 -10.96 -15.82
CA SER A 221 -2.68 -11.28 -16.64
C SER A 221 -2.68 -10.59 -18.01
N ASN A 222 -1.68 -9.75 -18.34
CA ASN A 222 -1.62 -8.95 -19.57
C ASN A 222 -2.85 -8.03 -19.78
N ALA A 223 -3.31 -7.37 -18.71
CA ALA A 223 -4.41 -6.42 -18.74
C ALA A 223 -3.92 -4.98 -19.02
N SER A 224 -4.80 -4.12 -19.55
CA SER A 224 -4.50 -2.71 -19.76
C SER A 224 -4.35 -1.95 -18.43
N PHE A 225 -3.23 -1.24 -18.29
CA PHE A 225 -2.93 -0.36 -17.16
C PHE A 225 -2.15 0.90 -17.61
N LEU A 226 -2.11 1.89 -16.73
CA LEU A 226 -1.24 3.07 -16.77
C LEU A 226 -0.23 2.99 -15.62
N GLN A 227 0.99 3.50 -15.81
CA GLN A 227 1.99 3.61 -14.74
C GLN A 227 2.79 4.90 -14.87
N GLY A 228 3.24 5.46 -13.74
CA GLY A 228 3.89 6.78 -13.74
C GLY A 228 2.96 7.86 -14.32
N ILE A 229 3.51 8.74 -15.16
CA ILE A 229 2.79 9.79 -15.90
C ILE A 229 2.60 9.39 -17.37
N MET A 230 2.07 8.19 -17.60
CA MET A 230 1.67 7.69 -18.93
C MET A 230 0.54 8.52 -19.58
N GLU A 231 -0.15 9.34 -18.78
CA GLU A 231 -1.11 10.33 -19.23
C GLU A 231 -0.45 11.65 -19.68
N LYS A 232 -0.80 12.17 -20.86
CA LYS A 232 -0.38 13.52 -21.33
C LYS A 232 -1.22 14.65 -20.75
N PHE A 233 -2.47 14.35 -20.39
CA PHE A 233 -3.43 15.23 -19.73
C PHE A 233 -4.27 14.38 -18.77
N ASP A 234 -4.93 15.01 -17.79
CA ASP A 234 -5.70 14.27 -16.80
C ASP A 234 -6.89 13.52 -17.44
N GLY A 235 -6.84 12.19 -17.41
CA GLY A 235 -7.79 11.29 -18.07
C GLY A 235 -7.30 10.64 -19.38
N ASP A 236 -6.06 10.90 -19.81
CA ASP A 236 -5.48 10.28 -21.02
C ASP A 236 -5.17 8.78 -20.84
N ILE A 237 -6.00 7.91 -21.43
CA ILE A 237 -5.78 6.46 -21.46
C ILE A 237 -4.80 5.97 -22.56
N SER A 238 -4.20 6.86 -23.36
CA SER A 238 -3.44 6.46 -24.55
C SER A 238 -2.07 5.85 -24.25
N GLY A 239 -1.56 6.00 -23.02
CA GLY A 239 -0.28 5.45 -22.58
C GLY A 239 0.97 6.15 -23.12
N ASN A 240 0.81 7.23 -23.91
CA ASN A 240 1.88 7.87 -24.67
C ASN A 240 2.68 8.94 -23.88
N GLY A 241 2.43 9.09 -22.58
CA GLY A 241 3.21 9.92 -21.66
C GLY A 241 4.52 9.26 -21.23
N ASN A 242 5.06 9.67 -20.08
CA ASN A 242 6.31 9.14 -19.56
C ASN A 242 6.09 8.09 -18.46
N TRP A 243 6.13 6.81 -18.85
CA TRP A 243 5.99 5.66 -17.95
C TRP A 243 7.12 5.51 -16.92
N SER A 244 8.30 6.10 -17.15
CA SER A 244 9.47 5.96 -16.26
C SER A 244 9.59 7.11 -15.23
N CYS A 245 8.56 7.96 -15.17
CA CYS A 245 8.43 9.03 -14.19
C CYS A 245 7.11 8.88 -13.43
N GLY A 246 7.17 8.78 -12.11
CA GLY A 246 5.98 8.67 -11.25
C GLY A 246 6.14 9.47 -9.98
N GLN A 247 5.85 8.89 -8.83
CA GLN A 247 6.14 9.48 -7.51
C GLN A 247 7.40 8.87 -6.84
N MET A 248 8.03 9.60 -5.92
CA MET A 248 9.06 9.03 -5.05
C MET A 248 8.44 7.97 -4.14
N PHE A 249 9.12 6.84 -3.97
CA PHE A 249 8.85 5.89 -2.88
C PHE A 249 9.73 6.17 -1.68
N THR A 250 9.40 5.59 -0.53
CA THR A 250 10.20 5.70 0.69
C THR A 250 10.50 4.31 1.24
N ILE A 251 11.69 4.12 1.81
CA ILE A 251 11.97 2.96 2.66
C ILE A 251 12.05 3.51 4.08
N ASP A 252 10.93 3.37 4.78
CA ASP A 252 10.71 3.87 6.14
C ASP A 252 11.55 3.08 7.14
N PHE A 253 11.88 3.73 8.24
CA PHE A 253 12.62 3.15 9.36
C PHE A 253 12.31 3.91 10.64
N LEU A 254 12.75 3.35 11.77
CA LEU A 254 12.46 3.89 13.10
C LEU A 254 13.72 4.46 13.75
N GLU A 255 13.68 5.73 14.14
CA GLU A 255 14.71 6.35 14.98
C GLU A 255 14.20 6.50 16.41
N GLN A 256 15.09 6.28 17.38
CA GLN A 256 14.81 6.43 18.81
C GLN A 256 15.81 7.39 19.46
N LEU A 257 15.33 8.24 20.38
CA LEU A 257 16.15 9.15 21.17
C LEU A 257 16.57 8.48 22.50
N GLN A 258 17.85 8.16 22.65
CA GLN A 258 18.42 7.54 23.83
C GLN A 258 18.85 8.56 24.88
N GLU A 259 18.76 8.20 26.17
CA GLU A 259 19.21 9.01 27.31
C GLU A 259 20.72 9.33 27.26
N LYS A 260 21.50 8.44 26.66
CA LYS A 260 22.96 8.45 26.69
C LYS A 260 23.53 8.04 25.32
N PRO A 261 24.70 8.56 24.91
CA PRO A 261 25.43 8.13 23.72
C PRO A 261 25.52 6.61 23.58
N THR A 262 24.85 6.08 22.56
CA THR A 262 24.68 4.65 22.31
C THR A 262 25.12 4.34 20.87
N ASP A 263 25.81 3.23 20.67
CA ASP A 263 26.22 2.78 19.34
C ASP A 263 25.08 2.07 18.61
N GLU A 264 25.15 2.05 17.28
CA GLU A 264 24.16 1.35 16.46
C GLU A 264 24.09 -0.14 16.84
N PRO A 265 22.96 -0.83 16.57
CA PRO A 265 22.87 -2.27 16.83
C PRO A 265 23.94 -3.05 16.04
N PRO A 266 24.17 -4.34 16.32
CA PRO A 266 24.96 -5.18 15.42
C PRO A 266 24.29 -5.28 14.04
N ASN A 267 25.08 -5.12 12.98
CA ASN A 267 24.68 -5.28 11.58
C ASN A 267 23.69 -4.26 10.95
N PRO A 268 23.76 -2.93 11.21
CA PRO A 268 23.43 -1.97 10.16
C PRO A 268 24.38 -2.20 8.98
N LEU A 269 23.98 -1.72 7.80
CA LEU A 269 24.91 -1.63 6.68
C LEU A 269 26.09 -0.71 7.03
N PRO A 270 27.26 -0.88 6.39
CA PRO A 270 28.35 0.08 6.53
C PRO A 270 27.87 1.50 6.25
N GLU A 271 28.43 2.48 6.97
CA GLU A 271 28.15 3.90 6.77
C GLU A 271 28.27 4.24 5.27
N PRO A 272 27.22 4.81 4.65
CA PRO A 272 27.14 4.88 3.20
C PRO A 272 28.18 5.81 2.62
N SER A 273 28.85 5.34 1.57
CA SER A 273 29.99 6.02 0.93
C SER A 273 29.62 7.33 0.22
N GLY A 274 28.33 7.55 -0.02
CA GLY A 274 27.75 8.79 -0.52
C GLY A 274 26.36 9.03 0.03
N GLY A 275 25.87 10.26 -0.11
CA GLY A 275 24.56 10.68 0.40
C GLY A 275 23.72 11.44 -0.61
N GLY A 276 22.44 11.62 -0.26
CA GLY A 276 21.60 12.64 -0.89
C GLY A 276 21.92 14.04 -0.39
N GLN A 277 21.38 15.06 -1.07
CA GLN A 277 21.24 16.40 -0.50
C GLN A 277 20.13 16.37 0.56
N TYR A 278 20.50 15.96 1.78
CA TYR A 278 19.62 15.82 2.92
C TYR A 278 19.24 17.19 3.52
N SER A 279 18.00 17.32 4.00
CA SER A 279 17.52 18.55 4.64
C SER A 279 16.20 18.34 5.39
N LEU A 280 15.98 19.10 6.46
CA LEU A 280 14.68 19.26 7.12
C LEU A 280 13.76 20.30 6.44
N LEU A 281 14.11 20.81 5.24
CA LEU A 281 13.34 21.83 4.50
C LEU A 281 13.08 23.12 5.29
N GLY A 282 14.01 23.49 6.19
CA GLY A 282 13.88 24.66 7.06
C GLY A 282 12.90 24.47 8.23
N HIS A 283 12.43 23.24 8.48
CA HIS A 283 11.71 22.92 9.71
C HIS A 283 12.71 22.69 10.88
N PRO A 284 12.33 23.05 12.12
CA PRO A 284 13.13 22.76 13.30
C PRO A 284 13.29 21.24 13.50
N TRP A 285 14.40 20.82 14.09
CA TRP A 285 14.75 19.41 14.31
C TRP A 285 13.75 18.71 15.24
N GLU A 286 13.19 19.47 16.17
CA GLU A 286 12.16 19.10 17.12
C GLU A 286 10.84 18.72 16.41
N ARG A 287 10.52 19.39 15.29
CA ARG A 287 9.39 19.00 14.43
C ARG A 287 9.65 17.70 13.68
N ALA A 288 10.91 17.25 13.53
CA ALA A 288 11.15 15.91 13.03
C ALA A 288 10.64 14.86 14.03
N TRP A 289 10.88 15.08 15.33
CA TRP A 289 10.46 14.21 16.43
C TRP A 289 8.95 14.19 16.68
N THR A 290 8.25 15.31 16.55
CA THR A 290 6.79 15.37 16.84
C THR A 290 5.89 15.03 15.65
N TYR A 291 6.40 15.07 14.41
CA TYR A 291 5.57 14.90 13.21
C TYR A 291 5.01 13.48 13.04
N ARG A 292 5.86 12.43 12.99
CA ARG A 292 5.46 11.01 12.89
C ARG A 292 5.97 10.20 14.10
N ARG A 293 5.74 10.73 15.29
CA ARG A 293 6.03 10.03 16.56
C ARG A 293 5.10 8.84 16.75
N ILE A 294 5.64 7.71 17.18
CA ILE A 294 4.89 6.46 17.41
C ILE A 294 5.00 5.95 18.86
N ASN A 295 5.99 6.41 19.60
CA ASN A 295 6.15 6.17 21.02
C ASN A 295 6.63 7.46 21.70
N THR A 296 6.04 7.82 22.83
CA THR A 296 6.53 8.87 23.72
C THR A 296 6.19 8.59 25.18
N SER A 297 6.97 9.15 26.11
CA SER A 297 6.60 9.28 27.53
C SER A 297 6.05 10.67 27.88
N SER A 298 6.05 11.60 26.93
CA SER A 298 5.48 12.94 27.07
C SER A 298 3.94 12.92 27.08
N THR A 299 3.33 13.81 27.84
CA THR A 299 1.90 14.14 27.74
C THR A 299 1.63 15.34 26.81
N ASP A 300 2.66 16.03 26.34
CA ASP A 300 2.59 17.15 25.39
C ASP A 300 3.06 16.71 23.99
N ILE A 301 2.24 17.02 22.99
CA ILE A 301 2.51 16.80 21.56
C ILE A 301 3.77 17.54 21.06
N ASN A 302 4.19 18.62 21.73
CA ASN A 302 5.32 19.45 21.33
C ASN A 302 6.64 19.11 22.06
N ILE A 303 6.57 18.51 23.25
CA ILE A 303 7.75 18.20 24.06
C ILE A 303 8.31 16.84 23.63
N ILE A 304 9.59 16.81 23.25
CA ILE A 304 10.35 15.59 23.00
C ILE A 304 10.74 14.97 24.35
N ALA A 305 10.59 13.66 24.50
CA ALA A 305 11.06 12.92 25.66
C ALA A 305 12.14 11.88 25.32
N ILE A 306 12.91 11.48 26.33
CA ILE A 306 13.79 10.31 26.23
C ILE A 306 12.94 9.05 25.94
N ASN A 307 13.47 8.19 25.08
CA ASN A 307 12.81 7.03 24.46
C ASN A 307 11.67 7.37 23.48
N ASP A 308 11.50 8.63 23.08
CA ASP A 308 10.68 8.97 21.91
C ASP A 308 11.15 8.18 20.69
N THR A 309 10.21 7.69 19.89
CA THR A 309 10.48 6.96 18.65
C THR A 309 9.64 7.51 17.51
N ILE A 310 10.27 7.75 16.35
CA ILE A 310 9.64 8.28 15.13
C ILE A 310 9.75 7.33 13.94
N ILE A 311 8.77 7.38 13.05
CA ILE A 311 8.92 6.90 11.68
C ILE A 311 9.60 8.00 10.85
N GLN A 312 10.73 7.68 10.23
CA GLN A 312 11.31 8.54 9.19
C GLN A 312 10.64 8.26 7.84
N ASN A 313 10.00 9.29 7.29
CA ASN A 313 9.38 9.32 5.97
C ASN A 313 9.44 10.76 5.43
N ARG A 314 10.40 11.07 4.53
CA ARG A 314 10.84 12.46 4.26
C ARG A 314 11.29 12.71 2.80
N VAL A 315 10.66 13.69 2.14
CA VAL A 315 10.97 14.20 0.78
C VAL A 315 12.45 14.58 0.57
N ARG A 316 13.11 15.11 1.60
CA ARG A 316 14.55 15.44 1.61
C ARG A 316 15.36 14.60 2.61
N GLY A 317 14.80 13.47 3.02
CA GLY A 317 15.46 12.43 3.79
C GLY A 317 15.50 11.12 3.00
N ASN A 318 14.75 10.12 3.47
CA ASN A 318 14.72 8.76 2.93
C ASN A 318 13.82 8.53 1.69
N ASP A 319 13.32 9.59 1.04
CA ASP A 319 12.59 9.46 -0.23
C ASP A 319 13.52 9.20 -1.43
N TYR A 320 13.22 8.11 -2.15
CA TYR A 320 13.95 7.61 -3.31
C TYR A 320 13.49 8.32 -4.60
N GLY A 321 13.96 9.56 -4.77
CA GLY A 321 13.60 10.41 -5.90
C GLY A 321 14.54 10.39 -7.12
N ARG A 322 15.57 9.54 -7.16
CA ARG A 322 16.55 9.49 -8.28
C ARG A 322 16.07 8.66 -9.47
N LYS A 323 15.30 7.59 -9.22
CA LYS A 323 14.75 6.67 -10.22
C LYS A 323 13.34 6.24 -9.82
N PHE A 324 12.53 5.83 -10.78
CA PHE A 324 11.21 5.28 -10.52
C PHE A 324 11.31 3.82 -10.09
N PHE A 325 10.34 3.32 -9.33
CA PHE A 325 10.34 1.94 -8.84
C PHE A 325 10.13 0.92 -9.98
N PHE A 326 9.25 1.23 -10.94
CA PHE A 326 9.01 0.39 -12.12
C PHE A 326 10.07 0.63 -13.20
N LEU A 327 11.27 0.08 -12.96
CA LEU A 327 12.43 0.14 -13.86
C LEU A 327 12.30 -0.77 -15.09
N SER A 328 13.08 -0.46 -16.14
CA SER A 328 13.32 -1.42 -17.22
C SER A 328 14.15 -2.64 -16.75
N PRO A 329 14.05 -3.82 -17.41
CA PRO A 329 14.84 -5.00 -17.04
C PRO A 329 16.36 -4.83 -17.11
N ILE A 330 16.86 -3.83 -17.85
CA ILE A 330 18.28 -3.49 -17.94
C ILE A 330 18.73 -2.65 -16.74
N GLU A 331 17.87 -1.75 -16.26
CA GLU A 331 18.16 -0.90 -15.10
C GLU A 331 18.00 -1.63 -13.77
N ALA A 332 16.98 -2.49 -13.65
CA ALA A 332 16.76 -3.31 -12.46
C ALA A 332 18.02 -4.13 -12.10
N LYS A 333 18.70 -4.71 -13.11
CA LYS A 333 19.96 -5.46 -12.96
C LYS A 333 21.17 -4.60 -12.50
N ARG A 334 21.03 -3.28 -12.42
CA ARG A 334 22.10 -2.32 -12.10
C ARG A 334 21.81 -1.46 -10.86
N HIS A 335 20.64 -1.57 -10.25
CA HIS A 335 20.19 -0.68 -9.19
C HIS A 335 20.54 -1.22 -7.80
N ARG A 336 21.22 -0.39 -6.98
CA ARG A 336 21.57 -0.67 -5.57
C ARG A 336 21.50 0.61 -4.72
N ASP A 337 20.53 1.49 -4.98
CA ASP A 337 20.28 2.63 -4.07
C ASP A 337 19.68 2.09 -2.77
N ILE A 338 20.54 1.84 -1.79
CA ILE A 338 20.19 1.51 -0.39
C ILE A 338 20.72 2.63 0.55
N GLU A 339 21.69 3.42 0.07
CA GLU A 339 22.38 4.49 0.80
C GLU A 339 21.45 5.63 1.24
N GLN A 340 20.28 5.81 0.63
CA GLN A 340 19.40 6.97 0.89
C GLN A 340 18.72 6.92 2.27
N SER A 341 18.33 5.74 2.78
CA SER A 341 17.75 5.61 4.13
C SER A 341 18.81 5.68 5.23
N TYR A 342 19.90 4.91 5.13
CA TYR A 342 20.99 4.97 6.10
C TYR A 342 21.70 6.33 6.10
N GLY A 343 21.90 6.93 4.92
CA GLY A 343 22.54 8.24 4.84
C GLY A 343 21.65 9.34 5.42
N TRP A 344 20.32 9.20 5.37
CA TRP A 344 19.41 10.08 6.09
C TRP A 344 19.57 9.93 7.61
N HIS A 345 19.59 8.71 8.12
CA HIS A 345 19.84 8.42 9.55
C HIS A 345 21.16 9.03 10.05
N TYR A 346 22.28 8.70 9.39
CA TYR A 346 23.60 9.23 9.77
C TYR A 346 23.67 10.76 9.63
N TRP A 347 23.06 11.36 8.60
CA TRP A 347 22.96 12.82 8.47
C TRP A 347 22.13 13.43 9.59
N PHE A 348 20.97 12.87 9.93
CA PHE A 348 20.07 13.41 10.95
C PHE A 348 20.67 13.30 12.36
N ARG A 349 21.35 12.19 12.65
CA ARG A 349 22.18 11.97 13.86
C ARG A 349 23.35 12.94 13.95
N ALA A 350 23.99 13.28 12.83
CA ALA A 350 25.10 14.25 12.77
C ALA A 350 24.64 15.71 12.82
N ASN A 351 23.37 16.01 12.53
CA ASN A 351 22.76 17.35 12.58
C ASN A 351 21.83 17.52 13.80
N ALA A 352 21.98 16.69 14.83
CA ALA A 352 21.25 16.82 16.08
C ALA A 352 21.74 18.04 16.90
N PRO A 353 20.85 18.75 17.62
CA PRO A 353 21.20 19.81 18.57
C PRO A 353 22.21 19.36 19.63
N ILE A 354 22.88 20.31 20.29
CA ILE A 354 24.00 20.01 21.21
C ILE A 354 23.53 19.33 22.51
N GLU A 355 22.31 19.61 22.95
CA GLU A 355 21.61 18.90 24.03
C GLU A 355 21.28 17.44 23.66
N TRP A 356 21.12 17.15 22.37
CA TRP A 356 20.91 15.83 21.79
C TRP A 356 22.15 15.36 21.04
N ALA A 357 23.33 15.57 21.65
CA ALA A 357 24.62 15.33 21.02
C ALA A 357 24.73 13.98 20.30
N ASN A 358 25.55 13.95 19.24
CA ASN A 358 25.77 12.79 18.39
C ASN A 358 25.93 11.49 19.21
N ARG A 359 25.27 10.41 18.75
CA ARG A 359 25.04 9.11 19.40
C ARG A 359 23.85 9.03 20.36
N THR A 360 23.10 10.10 20.65
CA THR A 360 21.77 9.96 21.29
C THR A 360 20.69 9.44 20.34
N VAL A 361 20.70 9.87 19.07
CA VAL A 361 19.85 9.28 18.02
C VAL A 361 20.38 7.90 17.62
N PHE A 362 19.48 6.91 17.54
CA PHE A 362 19.78 5.48 17.35
C PHE A 362 18.78 4.82 16.38
N LEU A 363 19.26 3.94 15.49
CA LEU A 363 18.40 3.18 14.57
C LEU A 363 17.73 2.01 15.32
N ASN A 364 16.40 2.03 15.45
CA ASN A 364 15.68 1.06 16.27
C ASN A 364 15.65 -0.35 15.65
N SER A 365 15.63 -1.34 16.52
CA SER A 365 15.98 -2.74 16.24
C SER A 365 14.90 -3.55 15.51
N SER A 366 15.31 -4.75 15.09
CA SER A 366 14.46 -5.77 14.48
C SER A 366 13.21 -6.15 15.27
N SER A 367 13.22 -5.97 16.59
CA SER A 367 12.07 -6.25 17.44
C SER A 367 10.87 -5.33 17.14
N TRP A 368 11.11 -4.11 16.61
CA TRP A 368 10.07 -3.13 16.27
C TRP A 368 9.78 -3.04 14.76
N THR A 369 10.75 -3.38 13.92
CA THR A 369 10.65 -3.27 12.45
C THR A 369 10.40 -4.60 11.74
N GLY A 370 10.64 -5.72 12.42
CA GLY A 370 10.58 -7.05 11.83
C GLY A 370 11.68 -7.34 10.80
N THR A 371 12.71 -6.50 10.69
CA THR A 371 13.90 -6.74 9.86
C THR A 371 15.17 -6.62 10.68
N CYS A 372 16.13 -7.51 10.45
CA CYS A 372 17.42 -7.51 11.14
C CYS A 372 18.27 -6.24 10.89
N HIS A 373 17.91 -5.41 9.91
CA HIS A 373 18.62 -4.20 9.50
C HIS A 373 17.91 -2.89 9.89
N GLY A 374 16.74 -2.94 10.55
CA GLY A 374 16.06 -1.76 11.09
C GLY A 374 15.26 -0.92 10.08
N LEU A 375 15.04 -1.41 8.85
CA LEU A 375 14.19 -0.73 7.85
C LEU A 375 12.87 -1.50 7.64
N ALA A 376 11.94 -0.92 6.89
CA ALA A 376 10.71 -1.60 6.50
C ALA A 376 10.95 -2.89 5.69
N LYS A 377 10.03 -3.85 5.82
CA LYS A 377 10.03 -5.11 5.03
C LYS A 377 9.71 -4.85 3.56
N MET A 378 8.87 -3.85 3.29
CA MET A 378 8.46 -3.39 1.96
C MET A 378 8.60 -1.85 1.87
N PRO A 379 8.87 -1.27 0.70
CA PRO A 379 8.89 0.18 0.52
C PRO A 379 7.46 0.74 0.57
N TYR A 380 7.28 1.92 1.18
CA TYR A 380 6.06 2.69 0.98
C TYR A 380 6.04 3.25 -0.44
N LEU A 381 5.23 2.63 -1.30
CA LEU A 381 5.02 3.09 -2.67
C LEU A 381 3.83 4.04 -2.73
N ARG A 382 4.08 5.28 -3.14
CA ARG A 382 3.02 6.27 -3.42
C ARG A 382 2.28 6.01 -4.73
N GLU A 383 2.68 4.99 -5.48
CA GLU A 383 2.15 4.72 -6.81
C GLU A 383 2.23 3.24 -7.15
N SER A 384 1.23 2.77 -7.87
CA SER A 384 1.17 1.43 -8.45
C SER A 384 0.82 1.52 -9.94
N ARG A 385 0.63 0.38 -10.59
CA ARG A 385 0.02 0.32 -11.92
C ARG A 385 -1.49 0.44 -11.75
N ARG A 386 -2.07 1.39 -12.46
CA ARG A 386 -3.48 1.81 -12.33
C ARG A 386 -4.27 1.22 -13.48
N SER A 387 -5.38 0.55 -13.16
CA SER A 387 -6.28 -0.05 -14.14
C SER A 387 -6.83 0.98 -15.13
N ILE A 388 -7.28 0.52 -16.30
CA ILE A 388 -8.25 1.26 -17.12
C ILE A 388 -9.59 0.56 -16.92
N GLY A 389 -10.57 1.28 -16.35
CA GLY A 389 -11.88 0.73 -16.03
C GLY A 389 -12.72 0.47 -17.28
N ILE A 390 -13.81 -0.29 -17.12
CA ILE A 390 -14.77 -0.54 -18.21
C ILE A 390 -15.21 0.77 -18.87
N ASN A 391 -15.56 0.70 -20.16
CA ASN A 391 -15.90 1.87 -20.99
C ASN A 391 -14.79 2.95 -20.98
N ASN A 392 -13.53 2.55 -20.74
CA ASN A 392 -12.35 3.42 -20.60
C ASN A 392 -12.43 4.42 -19.44
N PHE A 393 -13.13 4.08 -18.35
CA PHE A 393 -13.25 4.94 -17.19
C PHE A 393 -11.90 5.16 -16.47
N LEU A 394 -11.64 6.42 -16.09
CA LEU A 394 -10.67 6.81 -15.07
C LEU A 394 -11.32 7.86 -14.16
N MET A 395 -11.19 7.71 -12.84
CA MET A 395 -11.51 8.77 -11.89
C MET A 395 -10.47 9.89 -12.02
N ASN A 396 -10.92 11.11 -12.31
CA ASN A 396 -10.08 12.25 -12.72
C ASN A 396 -10.28 13.48 -11.79
N ILE A 397 -9.42 14.50 -11.92
CA ILE A 397 -9.38 15.64 -10.99
C ILE A 397 -10.70 16.42 -10.92
N SER A 398 -11.44 16.52 -12.03
CA SER A 398 -12.75 17.18 -12.07
C SER A 398 -13.86 16.45 -11.28
N THR A 399 -13.60 15.24 -10.80
CA THR A 399 -14.53 14.53 -9.90
C THR A 399 -14.29 14.81 -8.42
N ILE A 400 -13.15 15.43 -8.05
CA ILE A 400 -12.75 15.68 -6.65
C ILE A 400 -12.40 17.14 -6.34
N ASN A 401 -12.13 17.97 -7.36
CA ASN A 401 -11.78 19.39 -7.22
C ASN A 401 -13.02 20.29 -7.40
N GLY A 402 -13.24 21.26 -6.51
CA GLY A 402 -14.29 22.28 -6.64
C GLY A 402 -14.10 23.49 -5.72
N SER A 403 -15.14 24.31 -5.59
CA SER A 403 -15.20 25.44 -4.65
C SER A 403 -15.50 24.95 -3.24
N ALA A 404 -15.06 25.67 -2.20
CA ALA A 404 -15.38 25.32 -0.81
C ALA A 404 -16.90 25.24 -0.58
N SER A 405 -17.66 26.14 -1.20
CA SER A 405 -19.13 26.18 -1.19
C SER A 405 -19.83 24.98 -1.84
N ASP A 406 -19.13 24.17 -2.65
CA ASP A 406 -19.70 22.96 -3.26
C ASP A 406 -19.81 21.80 -2.23
N LEU A 407 -19.14 21.93 -1.08
CA LEU A 407 -19.06 21.01 0.06
C LEU A 407 -18.41 19.64 -0.22
N HIS A 408 -18.64 19.02 -1.38
CA HIS A 408 -18.15 17.70 -1.74
C HIS A 408 -17.89 17.57 -3.25
N GLY A 409 -17.07 16.57 -3.63
CA GLY A 409 -16.84 16.21 -5.02
C GLY A 409 -18.07 15.62 -5.73
N TYR A 410 -17.89 15.13 -6.96
CA TYR A 410 -18.97 14.59 -7.77
C TYR A 410 -19.59 13.33 -7.14
N ILE A 411 -20.91 13.36 -6.88
CA ILE A 411 -21.64 12.19 -6.38
C ILE A 411 -21.86 11.19 -7.52
N PHE A 412 -21.04 10.15 -7.58
CA PHE A 412 -21.29 9.03 -8.49
C PHE A 412 -22.52 8.23 -8.06
N HIS A 413 -23.34 7.83 -9.04
CA HIS A 413 -24.45 6.89 -8.84
C HIS A 413 -23.99 5.60 -8.16
N ASP A 414 -22.91 5.02 -8.68
CA ASP A 414 -22.28 3.77 -8.25
C ASP A 414 -21.18 3.96 -7.19
N ARG A 415 -21.22 5.04 -6.42
CA ARG A 415 -20.31 5.26 -5.28
C ARG A 415 -20.39 4.12 -4.26
N ILE A 416 -19.24 3.75 -3.69
CA ILE A 416 -19.11 2.62 -2.76
C ILE A 416 -18.11 2.85 -1.61
N CYS A 417 -17.35 3.94 -1.62
CA CYS A 417 -16.61 4.41 -0.46
C CYS A 417 -16.30 5.91 -0.59
N LEU A 418 -15.86 6.51 0.51
CA LEU A 418 -15.49 7.92 0.60
C LEU A 418 -13.96 8.09 0.65
N GLY A 419 -13.48 9.29 0.33
CA GLY A 419 -12.10 9.68 0.62
C GLY A 419 -11.90 11.19 0.71
N ALA A 420 -10.92 11.60 1.49
CA ALA A 420 -10.52 12.99 1.66
C ALA A 420 -9.02 13.08 1.94
N TYR A 421 -8.28 13.64 0.98
CA TYR A 421 -6.88 14.05 1.10
C TYR A 421 -6.56 15.02 -0.04
N ASP A 422 -5.50 15.80 0.11
CA ASP A 422 -5.03 16.73 -0.93
C ASP A 422 -4.20 16.00 -2.01
N VAL A 423 -3.90 16.68 -3.12
CA VAL A 423 -3.06 16.18 -4.23
C VAL A 423 -1.58 16.23 -3.84
N ASP A 424 -1.18 15.29 -2.97
CA ASP A 424 0.16 15.17 -2.41
C ASP A 424 1.12 14.44 -3.39
N ILE A 425 1.80 15.20 -4.24
CA ILE A 425 2.69 14.64 -5.29
C ILE A 425 4.17 14.77 -4.90
N HIS A 426 4.75 13.67 -4.42
CA HIS A 426 6.19 13.53 -4.21
C HIS A 426 6.93 13.40 -5.56
N ARG A 427 7.24 14.54 -6.19
CA ARG A 427 7.83 14.62 -7.55
C ARG A 427 9.31 14.21 -7.58
N MET A 428 9.64 13.20 -8.39
CA MET A 428 11.01 12.71 -8.63
C MET A 428 11.94 13.79 -9.20
N LYS A 429 13.24 13.68 -8.89
CA LYS A 429 14.27 14.71 -9.12
C LYS A 429 14.70 14.86 -10.58
N LEU A 430 14.53 13.82 -11.40
CA LEU A 430 14.94 13.79 -12.82
C LEU A 430 13.76 13.84 -13.81
N CYS A 431 12.55 14.14 -13.33
CA CYS A 431 11.32 14.02 -14.11
C CYS A 431 10.72 15.38 -14.48
N GLN A 432 10.40 15.54 -15.78
CA GLN A 432 9.67 16.69 -16.29
C GLN A 432 8.16 16.43 -16.19
N TYR A 433 7.51 17.04 -15.20
CA TYR A 433 6.07 16.90 -15.00
C TYR A 433 5.26 17.87 -15.91
N PRO A 434 4.25 17.36 -16.64
CA PRO A 434 3.26 18.17 -17.36
C PRO A 434 2.67 19.32 -16.54
N SER A 435 2.16 20.35 -17.23
CA SER A 435 1.60 21.54 -16.60
C SER A 435 0.41 21.24 -15.68
N TYR A 436 -0.45 20.28 -16.02
CA TYR A 436 -1.59 19.88 -15.18
C TYR A 436 -1.14 19.29 -13.83
N ILE A 437 -0.02 18.55 -13.81
CA ILE A 437 0.58 17.99 -12.59
C ILE A 437 1.28 19.06 -11.72
N ARG A 438 1.33 20.32 -12.19
CA ARG A 438 1.97 21.46 -11.49
C ARG A 438 1.00 22.58 -11.11
N GLN A 439 -0.31 22.33 -11.23
CA GLN A 439 -1.35 23.21 -10.71
C GLN A 439 -1.67 22.88 -9.25
N ASN A 440 -2.23 23.86 -8.53
CA ASN A 440 -2.88 23.63 -7.25
C ASN A 440 -4.36 23.31 -7.49
N TYR A 441 -4.92 22.40 -6.70
CA TYR A 441 -6.32 21.97 -6.80
C TYR A 441 -6.98 22.06 -5.42
N SER A 442 -8.26 22.43 -5.40
CA SER A 442 -9.07 22.55 -4.17
C SER A 442 -9.84 21.25 -3.94
N ILE A 443 -9.21 20.28 -3.27
CA ILE A 443 -9.75 18.93 -3.16
C ILE A 443 -10.82 18.83 -2.08
N LEU A 444 -12.05 18.55 -2.51
CA LEU A 444 -13.23 18.38 -1.67
C LEU A 444 -13.31 16.94 -1.11
N PRO A 445 -14.07 16.71 -0.02
CA PRO A 445 -14.49 15.36 0.36
C PRO A 445 -15.17 14.66 -0.83
N TYR A 446 -14.64 13.52 -1.26
CA TYR A 446 -15.02 12.89 -2.53
C TYR A 446 -15.55 11.46 -2.36
N TYR A 447 -16.04 10.89 -3.46
CA TYR A 447 -16.66 9.56 -3.54
C TYR A 447 -15.90 8.71 -4.57
N ILE A 448 -15.68 7.43 -4.27
CA ILE A 448 -15.06 6.47 -5.19
C ILE A 448 -16.15 5.54 -5.75
N PRO A 449 -16.28 5.40 -7.09
CA PRO A 449 -17.30 4.58 -7.74
C PRO A 449 -16.88 3.14 -8.01
N LEU A 450 -17.85 2.22 -8.08
CA LEU A 450 -17.65 0.82 -8.42
C LEU A 450 -16.96 0.64 -9.78
N ARG A 451 -17.29 1.47 -10.78
CA ARG A 451 -16.61 1.46 -12.08
C ARG A 451 -15.10 1.75 -11.99
N ALA A 452 -14.62 2.45 -10.94
CA ALA A 452 -13.19 2.61 -10.69
C ALA A 452 -12.52 1.30 -10.28
N MET A 453 -13.25 0.38 -9.64
CA MET A 453 -12.73 -0.90 -9.16
C MET A 453 -12.75 -2.01 -10.23
N THR A 454 -12.89 -1.64 -11.51
CA THR A 454 -12.97 -2.56 -12.65
C THR A 454 -11.70 -2.55 -13.50
N ASN A 455 -11.57 -3.55 -14.38
CA ASN A 455 -10.65 -3.51 -15.51
C ASN A 455 -11.42 -3.74 -16.82
N ARG A 456 -11.06 -3.05 -17.91
CA ARG A 456 -11.73 -3.21 -19.22
C ARG A 456 -11.42 -4.52 -19.94
N ASP A 457 -10.32 -5.19 -19.60
CA ASP A 457 -9.86 -6.41 -20.29
C ASP A 457 -10.20 -7.69 -19.53
N ILE A 458 -10.30 -7.63 -18.20
CA ILE A 458 -10.54 -8.81 -17.34
C ILE A 458 -11.87 -8.71 -16.60
N ASP A 459 -12.77 -9.65 -16.90
CA ASP A 459 -14.16 -9.69 -16.44
C ASP A 459 -14.32 -10.02 -14.95
N ASN A 460 -13.43 -10.86 -14.39
CA ASN A 460 -13.48 -11.29 -12.99
C ASN A 460 -12.38 -10.66 -12.11
N LEU A 461 -11.82 -9.53 -12.52
CA LEU A 461 -10.78 -8.79 -11.79
C LEU A 461 -11.34 -7.53 -11.14
N ILE A 462 -11.18 -7.44 -9.82
CA ILE A 462 -11.51 -6.26 -9.02
C ILE A 462 -10.20 -5.59 -8.59
N VAL A 463 -10.03 -4.30 -8.87
CA VAL A 463 -8.79 -3.54 -8.59
C VAL A 463 -9.01 -2.57 -7.43
N ILE A 464 -8.09 -2.56 -6.45
CA ILE A 464 -8.29 -1.89 -5.16
C ILE A 464 -7.10 -1.02 -4.73
N GLY A 465 -7.38 0.02 -3.96
CA GLY A 465 -6.38 0.99 -3.50
C GLY A 465 -5.65 1.66 -4.66
N LYS A 466 -4.31 1.63 -4.63
CA LYS A 466 -3.44 2.28 -5.63
C LYS A 466 -3.58 1.72 -7.05
N THR A 467 -4.21 0.54 -7.23
CA THR A 467 -4.36 -0.12 -8.54
C THR A 467 -5.67 0.22 -9.27
N MET A 468 -6.62 0.89 -8.61
CA MET A 468 -7.93 1.19 -9.20
C MET A 468 -7.83 2.16 -10.39
N ALA A 469 -8.91 2.25 -11.19
CA ALA A 469 -8.97 3.03 -12.41
C ALA A 469 -9.11 4.53 -12.14
N GLN A 470 -7.97 5.19 -12.00
CA GLN A 470 -7.82 6.60 -11.63
C GLN A 470 -6.60 7.23 -12.29
N THR A 471 -6.58 8.56 -12.43
CA THR A 471 -5.43 9.29 -12.97
C THR A 471 -4.28 9.41 -11.96
N PHE A 472 -3.09 9.79 -12.43
CA PHE A 472 -1.94 10.12 -11.59
C PHE A 472 -2.27 11.16 -10.50
N LEU A 473 -3.06 12.18 -10.85
CA LEU A 473 -3.51 13.20 -9.89
C LEU A 473 -4.39 12.58 -8.80
N VAL A 474 -5.46 11.86 -9.18
CA VAL A 474 -6.40 11.28 -8.21
C VAL A 474 -5.70 10.23 -7.33
N ASN A 475 -4.80 9.42 -7.89
CA ASN A 475 -3.98 8.47 -7.11
C ASN A 475 -3.24 9.16 -5.94
N SER A 476 -2.72 10.37 -6.14
CA SER A 476 -2.03 11.12 -5.06
C SER A 476 -2.94 11.51 -3.89
N ALA A 477 -4.25 11.66 -4.14
CA ALA A 477 -5.28 11.99 -3.15
C ALA A 477 -6.02 10.77 -2.57
N THR A 478 -5.90 9.58 -3.17
CA THR A 478 -6.60 8.34 -2.72
C THR A 478 -5.67 7.30 -2.08
N ARG A 479 -4.36 7.38 -2.30
CA ARG A 479 -3.32 6.43 -1.82
C ARG A 479 -3.07 6.37 -0.30
N LEU A 480 -4.07 6.77 0.49
CA LEU A 480 -3.95 7.04 1.92
C LEU A 480 -4.72 5.99 2.72
N HIS A 481 -4.14 5.60 3.85
CA HIS A 481 -4.56 4.48 4.70
C HIS A 481 -6.10 4.39 4.94
N PRO A 482 -6.81 5.48 5.31
CA PRO A 482 -8.25 5.40 5.56
C PRO A 482 -9.06 5.14 4.29
N VAL A 483 -8.63 5.73 3.17
CA VAL A 483 -9.28 5.61 1.85
C VAL A 483 -9.03 4.22 1.28
N GLU A 484 -7.78 3.74 1.31
CA GLU A 484 -7.42 2.40 0.85
C GLU A 484 -8.10 1.30 1.67
N PHE A 485 -8.16 1.41 2.99
CA PHE A 485 -8.88 0.43 3.81
C PHE A 485 -10.39 0.39 3.49
N SER A 486 -11.00 1.56 3.30
CA SER A 486 -12.42 1.69 2.95
C SER A 486 -12.74 1.12 1.56
N ASN A 487 -11.90 1.47 0.57
CA ASN A 487 -11.97 0.93 -0.78
C ASN A 487 -11.74 -0.58 -0.80
N GLY A 488 -10.76 -1.08 -0.06
CA GLY A 488 -10.51 -2.50 0.13
C GLY A 488 -11.73 -3.22 0.71
N GLN A 489 -12.31 -2.71 1.79
CA GLN A 489 -13.53 -3.28 2.36
C GLN A 489 -14.68 -3.32 1.35
N ALA A 490 -14.90 -2.25 0.59
CA ALA A 490 -15.89 -2.24 -0.49
C ALA A 490 -15.58 -3.33 -1.53
N GLY A 491 -14.33 -3.44 -2.02
CA GLY A 491 -13.90 -4.45 -2.99
C GLY A 491 -14.10 -5.90 -2.53
N GLY A 492 -13.86 -6.19 -1.25
CA GLY A 492 -14.17 -7.50 -0.67
C GLY A 492 -15.67 -7.81 -0.65
N VAL A 493 -16.51 -6.81 -0.33
CA VAL A 493 -17.98 -6.95 -0.39
C VAL A 493 -18.47 -7.11 -1.84
N VAL A 494 -17.89 -6.39 -2.79
CA VAL A 494 -18.16 -6.51 -4.24
C VAL A 494 -17.89 -7.94 -4.72
N ALA A 495 -16.71 -8.49 -4.43
CA ALA A 495 -16.35 -9.86 -4.80
C ALA A 495 -17.29 -10.89 -4.16
N SER A 496 -17.57 -10.77 -2.86
CA SER A 496 -18.49 -11.68 -2.16
C SER A 496 -19.93 -11.58 -2.66
N TYR A 497 -20.41 -10.37 -2.98
CA TYR A 497 -21.74 -10.19 -3.55
C TYR A 497 -21.84 -10.87 -4.92
N ALA A 498 -20.85 -10.70 -5.79
CA ALA A 498 -20.82 -11.36 -7.09
C ALA A 498 -20.88 -12.89 -6.98
N ILE A 499 -20.04 -13.48 -6.13
CA ILE A 499 -19.99 -14.92 -5.87
C ILE A 499 -21.33 -15.43 -5.33
N LEU A 500 -21.89 -14.77 -4.31
CA LEU A 500 -23.16 -15.19 -3.69
C LEU A 500 -24.39 -15.02 -4.60
N ASN A 501 -24.30 -14.21 -5.66
CA ASN A 501 -25.38 -14.00 -6.64
C ASN A 501 -25.11 -14.72 -7.98
N ASN A 502 -24.02 -15.51 -8.10
CA ASN A 502 -23.59 -16.18 -9.33
C ASN A 502 -23.43 -15.22 -10.52
N LEU A 503 -22.84 -14.04 -10.28
CA LEU A 503 -22.41 -13.13 -11.34
C LEU A 503 -21.04 -13.57 -11.86
N ASP A 504 -20.79 -13.35 -13.15
CA ASP A 504 -19.55 -13.75 -13.82
C ASP A 504 -18.64 -12.56 -14.18
N ARG A 505 -19.21 -11.36 -14.28
CA ARG A 505 -18.51 -10.13 -14.67
C ARG A 505 -18.70 -9.05 -13.62
N VAL A 506 -17.65 -8.28 -13.29
CA VAL A 506 -17.75 -7.21 -12.28
C VAL A 506 -18.77 -6.14 -12.67
N ASP A 507 -18.92 -5.88 -13.97
CA ASP A 507 -19.81 -4.84 -14.49
C ASP A 507 -21.31 -5.14 -14.40
N GLN A 508 -21.72 -6.41 -14.20
CA GLN A 508 -23.11 -6.77 -13.87
C GLN A 508 -23.58 -6.13 -12.56
N MET A 509 -22.65 -5.82 -11.63
CA MET A 509 -22.98 -5.13 -10.38
C MET A 509 -23.25 -3.63 -10.54
N LEU A 510 -23.09 -3.08 -11.75
CA LEU A 510 -23.52 -1.71 -12.08
C LEU A 510 -24.98 -1.66 -12.57
N GLU A 511 -25.62 -2.81 -12.80
CA GLU A 511 -27.06 -2.88 -13.02
C GLU A 511 -27.82 -2.49 -11.74
N GLU A 512 -28.87 -1.67 -11.87
CA GLU A 512 -29.63 -1.10 -10.76
C GLU A 512 -30.05 -2.13 -9.69
N GLN A 513 -30.55 -3.28 -10.13
CA GLN A 513 -31.00 -4.39 -9.29
C GLN A 513 -29.91 -4.98 -8.38
N HIS A 514 -28.64 -4.88 -8.81
CA HIS A 514 -27.49 -5.35 -8.07
C HIS A 514 -26.84 -4.20 -7.29
N LEU A 515 -26.67 -3.04 -7.93
CA LEU A 515 -26.00 -1.87 -7.36
C LEU A 515 -26.68 -1.36 -6.09
N THR A 516 -28.01 -1.21 -6.09
CA THR A 516 -28.77 -0.78 -4.90
C THR A 516 -28.60 -1.76 -3.73
N ARG A 517 -28.61 -3.08 -4.00
CA ARG A 517 -28.41 -4.14 -2.97
C ARG A 517 -26.97 -4.16 -2.45
N LEU A 518 -26.00 -3.99 -3.35
CA LEU A 518 -24.58 -3.95 -3.07
C LEU A 518 -24.22 -2.73 -2.22
N GLN A 519 -24.73 -1.54 -2.55
CA GLN A 519 -24.55 -0.33 -1.74
C GLN A 519 -25.17 -0.47 -0.35
N ALA A 520 -26.36 -1.08 -0.22
CA ALA A 520 -26.96 -1.38 1.07
C ALA A 520 -26.10 -2.31 1.94
N LEU A 521 -25.46 -3.33 1.33
CA LEU A 521 -24.53 -4.21 2.03
C LEU A 521 -23.22 -3.49 2.40
N ILE A 522 -22.64 -2.71 1.49
CA ILE A 522 -21.38 -1.96 1.72
C ILE A 522 -21.53 -0.93 2.84
N LYS A 523 -22.69 -0.27 2.97
CA LYS A 523 -23.02 0.63 4.10
C LYS A 523 -22.84 -0.01 5.49
N THR A 524 -22.87 -1.34 5.60
CA THR A 524 -22.63 -2.06 6.87
C THR A 524 -21.15 -2.25 7.23
N PHE A 525 -20.24 -1.99 6.27
CA PHE A 525 -18.78 -2.07 6.45
C PHE A 525 -18.11 -0.69 6.44
N THR A 526 -18.51 0.20 5.53
CA THR A 526 -17.89 1.51 5.32
C THR A 526 -18.93 2.56 4.90
N PRO A 527 -18.80 3.84 5.29
CA PRO A 527 -19.69 4.89 4.80
C PRO A 527 -19.50 5.11 3.29
N ILE A 528 -20.60 5.51 2.63
CA ILE A 528 -20.64 5.84 1.17
C ILE A 528 -21.31 7.20 0.88
N SER A 529 -21.67 7.94 1.93
CA SER A 529 -22.34 9.25 1.86
C SER A 529 -21.75 10.16 2.94
N TRP A 530 -21.29 11.36 2.59
CA TRP A 530 -20.66 12.29 3.53
C TRP A 530 -21.70 12.97 4.42
N THR A 531 -21.45 13.08 5.72
CA THR A 531 -22.11 14.04 6.61
C THR A 531 -21.28 15.31 6.65
N ILE A 532 -21.87 16.46 6.29
CA ILE A 532 -21.25 17.78 6.29
C ILE A 532 -22.22 18.76 6.94
N ASN A 533 -21.76 19.47 7.97
CA ASN A 533 -22.58 20.42 8.75
C ASN A 533 -23.91 19.84 9.26
N GLY A 534 -23.94 18.52 9.57
CA GLY A 534 -25.14 17.80 10.02
C GLY A 534 -26.08 17.32 8.91
N THR A 535 -25.84 17.70 7.66
CA THR A 535 -26.60 17.24 6.48
C THR A 535 -25.85 16.11 5.79
N ARG A 536 -26.56 15.11 5.23
CA ARG A 536 -25.96 13.93 4.60
C ARG A 536 -26.11 13.94 3.08
N TYR A 537 -25.02 13.62 2.39
CA TYR A 537 -24.82 13.79 0.95
C TYR A 537 -24.41 12.46 0.28
N PRO A 538 -25.26 11.88 -0.60
CA PRO A 538 -26.69 12.16 -0.74
C PRO A 538 -27.47 11.71 0.51
N SER A 539 -28.74 12.11 0.60
CA SER A 539 -29.64 11.82 1.73
C SER A 539 -30.28 10.43 1.62
N ASP A 540 -29.49 9.37 1.78
CA ASP A 540 -29.85 7.97 1.44
C ASP A 540 -29.55 6.90 2.52
#